data_AF-D5MLD2-F1
#
_entry.id   AF-D5MLD2-F1
#
_cell.length_a   1.000
_cell.length_b   1.000
_cell.length_c   1.000
_cell.angle_alpha   90.00
_cell.angle_beta   90.00
_cell.angle_gamma   90.00
#
_symmetry.space_group_name_H-M   'P 1'
#
loop_
_entity.id
_entity.type
_entity.pdbx_description
1 polymer ?
#
loop_
_entity_poly.entity_id
_entity_poly.type
_entity_poly.pdbx_seq_one_letter_code
_entity_poly.pdbx_strand_id
1 'polypeptide(L)'
;MDSRYIAAVSMAFVIAIGFLRTLTAYRGLKKRRDFVSEFSDKFVEFANNPDFDGKLYYWLTHNSVAIQSELGPLGVASYKPPAIDYVIHNYQMIVNLLPELRRKKTENRLFRDGEIHREYATMCLDILVRYLGVIDRWLQEARDELRNPFIWLGQGVQSILLLPAYVLHWFGLLGASALGTLTRNILVKSISFIVAVVGLLSSLVTLLVGWEETARIIGPLWRDAFGP
;
A
#
# COMPACT_ATOMS: atom_id res chain seq x y z
N MET A 1 -6.84 11.50 40.56
CA MET A 1 -7.03 10.65 39.37
C MET A 1 -6.06 9.49 39.53
N ASP A 2 -6.53 8.26 39.75
CA ASP A 2 -5.61 7.15 40.03
C ASP A 2 -4.67 6.93 38.83
N SER A 3 -3.39 6.71 39.12
CA SER A 3 -2.34 6.41 38.12
C SER A 3 -2.73 5.29 37.16
N ARG A 4 -3.59 4.37 37.62
CA ARG A 4 -4.21 3.29 36.86
C ARG A 4 -5.09 3.78 35.70
N TYR A 5 -5.92 4.80 35.92
CA TYR A 5 -6.76 5.37 34.86
C TYR A 5 -5.92 6.07 33.79
N ILE A 6 -4.88 6.79 34.21
CA ILE A 6 -3.96 7.48 33.28
C ILE A 6 -3.25 6.47 32.38
N ALA A 7 -2.76 5.36 32.95
CA ALA A 7 -2.10 4.28 32.20
C ALA A 7 -3.05 3.58 31.22
N ALA A 8 -4.30 3.32 31.62
CA ALA A 8 -5.29 2.70 30.75
C ALA A 8 -5.68 3.60 29.57
N VAL A 9 -5.92 4.89 29.84
CA VAL A 9 -6.31 5.88 28.81
C VAL A 9 -5.17 6.11 27.83
N SER A 10 -3.93 6.23 28.30
CA SER A 10 -2.78 6.42 27.40
C SER A 10 -2.56 5.20 26.50
N MET A 11 -2.70 3.98 27.03
CA MET A 11 -2.60 2.75 26.22
C MET A 11 -3.71 2.69 25.16
N ALA A 12 -4.95 2.96 25.55
CA ALA A 12 -6.08 2.99 24.62
C ALA A 12 -5.88 4.03 23.51
N PHE A 13 -5.33 5.20 23.85
CA PHE A 13 -5.02 6.25 22.88
C PHE A 13 -3.97 5.82 21.85
N VAL A 14 -2.88 5.18 22.29
CA VAL A 14 -1.84 4.66 21.38
C VAL A 14 -2.42 3.62 20.42
N ILE A 15 -3.22 2.68 20.94
CA ILE A 15 -3.87 1.65 20.12
C ILE A 15 -4.83 2.28 19.10
N ALA A 16 -5.61 3.28 19.52
CA ALA A 16 -6.55 3.98 18.64
C ALA A 16 -5.83 4.68 17.46
N ILE A 17 -4.70 5.35 17.72
CA ILE A 17 -3.86 5.95 16.66
C ILE A 17 -3.43 4.88 15.65
N GLY A 18 -2.91 3.76 16.15
CA GLY A 18 -2.46 2.67 15.29
C GLY A 18 -3.59 2.06 14.46
N PHE A 19 -4.75 1.84 15.07
CA PHE A 19 -5.93 1.33 14.36
C PHE A 19 -6.38 2.28 13.24
N LEU A 20 -6.47 3.59 13.51
CA LEU A 20 -6.84 4.59 12.50
C LEU A 20 -5.87 4.59 11.32
N ARG A 21 -4.57 4.43 11.60
CA ARG A 21 -3.54 4.35 10.57
C ARG A 21 -3.66 3.08 9.72
N THR A 22 -3.87 1.92 10.32
CA THR A 22 -4.10 0.67 9.58
C THR A 22 -5.39 0.74 8.76
N LEU A 23 -6.44 1.37 9.30
CA LEU A 23 -7.70 1.57 8.60
C LEU A 23 -7.60 2.50 7.40
N THR A 24 -6.86 3.60 7.51
CA THR A 24 -6.63 4.51 6.37
C THR A 24 -5.80 3.83 5.27
N ALA A 25 -4.78 3.05 5.65
CA ALA A 25 -4.00 2.25 4.69
C ALA A 25 -4.88 1.23 3.93
N TYR A 26 -5.70 0.46 4.65
CA TYR A 26 -6.63 -0.50 4.04
C TYR A 26 -7.62 0.17 3.09
N ARG A 27 -8.26 1.28 3.52
CA ARG A 27 -9.21 2.02 2.69
C ARG A 27 -8.54 2.59 1.43
N GLY A 28 -7.30 3.06 1.55
CA GLY A 28 -6.50 3.53 0.41
C GLY A 28 -6.24 2.43 -0.61
N LEU A 29 -5.81 1.24 -0.16
CA LEU A 29 -5.61 0.08 -1.03
C LEU A 29 -6.90 -0.38 -1.69
N LYS A 30 -8.01 -0.43 -0.93
CA LYS A 30 -9.32 -0.79 -1.46
C LYS A 30 -9.75 0.14 -2.59
N LYS A 31 -9.64 1.46 -2.38
CA LYS A 31 -9.97 2.47 -3.40
C LYS A 31 -9.13 2.29 -4.69
N ARG A 32 -7.83 2.02 -4.53
CA ARG A 32 -6.93 1.76 -5.66
C ARG A 32 -7.32 0.48 -6.43
N ARG A 33 -7.64 -0.59 -5.71
CA ARG A 33 -8.11 -1.86 -6.29
C ARG A 33 -9.42 -1.68 -7.05
N ASP A 34 -10.37 -0.94 -6.48
CA ASP A 34 -11.65 -0.64 -7.11
C ASP A 34 -11.46 0.14 -8.41
N PHE A 35 -10.56 1.13 -8.44
CA PHE A 35 -10.19 1.86 -9.66
C PHE A 35 -9.59 0.96 -10.74
N VAL A 36 -8.65 0.08 -10.39
CA VAL A 36 -8.04 -0.86 -11.36
C VAL A 36 -9.08 -1.83 -11.90
N SER A 37 -9.98 -2.33 -11.04
CA SER A 37 -11.07 -3.22 -11.45
C SER A 37 -11.99 -2.53 -12.44
N GLU A 38 -12.45 -1.31 -12.14
CA GLU A 38 -13.31 -0.53 -13.04
C GLU A 38 -12.63 -0.26 -14.38
N PHE A 39 -11.34 0.10 -14.36
CA PHE A 39 -10.58 0.31 -15.59
C PHE A 39 -10.50 -0.99 -16.40
N SER A 40 -10.23 -2.12 -15.75
CA SER A 40 -10.11 -3.43 -16.39
C SER A 40 -11.43 -3.87 -17.01
N ASP A 41 -12.54 -3.72 -16.30
CA ASP A 41 -13.87 -4.08 -16.79
C ASP A 41 -14.25 -3.25 -18.02
N LYS A 42 -14.02 -1.93 -17.97
CA LYS A 42 -14.23 -1.03 -19.12
C LYS A 42 -13.29 -1.33 -20.28
N PHE A 43 -12.05 -1.76 -20.00
CA PHE A 43 -11.12 -2.17 -21.04
C PHE A 43 -11.55 -3.46 -21.72
N VAL A 44 -12.03 -4.46 -20.97
CA VAL A 44 -12.60 -5.70 -21.51
C VAL A 44 -13.81 -5.39 -22.39
N GLU A 45 -14.72 -4.53 -21.92
CA GLU A 45 -15.86 -4.05 -22.70
C GLU A 45 -15.40 -3.39 -24.00
N PHE A 46 -14.40 -2.51 -23.93
CA PHE A 46 -13.85 -1.84 -25.10
C PHE A 46 -13.20 -2.81 -26.08
N ALA A 47 -12.40 -3.76 -25.59
CA ALA A 47 -11.71 -4.73 -26.42
C ALA A 47 -12.70 -5.65 -27.15
N ASN A 48 -13.73 -6.14 -26.45
CA ASN A 48 -14.71 -7.06 -26.98
C ASN A 48 -15.79 -6.40 -27.85
N ASN A 49 -16.02 -5.09 -27.72
CA ASN A 49 -17.02 -4.40 -28.53
C ASN A 49 -16.60 -4.37 -30.01
N PRO A 50 -17.32 -5.01 -30.95
CA PRO A 50 -16.93 -5.03 -32.36
C PRO A 50 -16.98 -3.64 -33.02
N ASP A 51 -17.77 -2.72 -32.46
CA ASP A 51 -17.93 -1.36 -32.95
C ASP A 51 -17.22 -0.38 -32.02
N PHE A 52 -16.79 0.75 -32.60
CA PHE A 52 -16.07 1.76 -31.83
C PHE A 52 -17.01 2.55 -30.93
N ASP A 53 -16.89 2.36 -29.62
CA ASP A 53 -17.55 3.20 -28.61
C ASP A 53 -16.63 4.38 -28.22
N GLY A 54 -16.98 5.56 -28.72
CA GLY A 54 -16.25 6.79 -28.43
C GLY A 54 -16.32 7.25 -26.96
N LYS A 55 -17.41 6.97 -26.24
CA LYS A 55 -17.55 7.35 -24.82
C LYS A 55 -16.67 6.46 -23.96
N LEU A 56 -16.68 5.16 -24.23
CA LEU A 56 -15.85 4.19 -23.51
C LEU A 56 -14.36 4.45 -23.78
N TYR A 57 -13.98 4.68 -25.04
CA TYR A 57 -12.62 5.06 -25.40
C TYR A 57 -12.18 6.37 -24.72
N TYR A 58 -13.05 7.38 -24.68
CA TYR A 58 -12.76 8.65 -24.00
C TYR A 58 -12.46 8.41 -22.52
N TRP A 59 -13.29 7.63 -21.82
CA TRP A 59 -13.07 7.32 -20.41
C TRP A 59 -11.74 6.58 -20.19
N LEU A 60 -11.44 5.57 -21.01
CA LEU A 60 -10.17 4.83 -20.92
C LEU A 60 -8.97 5.72 -21.19
N THR A 61 -9.07 6.60 -22.19
CA THR A 61 -7.99 7.55 -22.54
C THR A 61 -7.78 8.55 -21.42
N HIS A 62 -8.86 9.11 -20.86
CA HIS A 62 -8.79 10.06 -19.75
C HIS A 62 -8.11 9.46 -18.51
N ASN A 63 -8.33 8.17 -18.24
CA ASN A 63 -7.76 7.46 -17.09
C ASN A 63 -6.44 6.73 -17.40
N SER A 64 -5.96 6.76 -18.64
CA SER A 64 -4.80 5.97 -19.10
C SER A 64 -3.50 6.31 -18.36
N VAL A 65 -3.25 7.59 -18.09
CA VAL A 65 -2.07 8.03 -17.34
C VAL A 65 -2.16 7.60 -15.88
N ALA A 66 -3.35 7.69 -15.28
CA ALA A 66 -3.57 7.30 -13.89
C ALA A 66 -3.36 5.79 -13.69
N ILE A 67 -3.94 4.95 -14.56
CA ILE A 67 -3.73 3.51 -14.48
C ILE A 67 -2.29 3.12 -14.80
N GLN A 68 -1.63 3.77 -15.76
CA GLN A 68 -0.23 3.50 -16.08
C GLN A 68 0.70 3.83 -14.90
N SER A 69 0.42 4.92 -14.19
CA SER A 69 1.12 5.28 -12.95
C SER A 69 0.86 4.25 -11.84
N GLU A 70 -0.38 3.79 -11.69
CA GLU A 70 -0.78 2.77 -10.71
C GLU A 70 -0.04 1.44 -10.96
N LEU A 71 0.05 1.01 -12.23
CA LEU A 71 0.80 -0.19 -12.66
C LEU A 71 2.30 -0.07 -12.39
N GLY A 72 2.86 1.14 -12.43
CA GLY A 72 4.28 1.40 -12.20
C GLY A 72 5.18 0.55 -13.11
N PRO A 73 6.21 -0.11 -12.57
CA PRO A 73 7.13 -0.95 -13.36
C PRO A 73 6.46 -2.10 -14.11
N LEU A 74 5.35 -2.65 -13.59
CA LEU A 74 4.62 -3.75 -14.26
C LEU A 74 3.95 -3.27 -15.56
N GLY A 75 3.66 -1.97 -15.66
CA GLY A 75 3.09 -1.35 -16.85
C GLY A 75 4.11 -0.97 -17.92
N VAL A 76 5.40 -1.25 -17.70
CA VAL A 76 6.50 -0.85 -18.59
C VAL A 76 7.23 -2.08 -19.12
N ALA A 77 7.39 -2.16 -20.44
CA ALA A 77 8.09 -3.28 -21.09
C ALA A 77 9.10 -2.80 -22.13
N SER A 78 10.02 -3.69 -22.53
CA SER A 78 10.73 -3.53 -23.80
C SER A 78 9.86 -4.15 -24.89
N TYR A 79 9.50 -3.36 -25.90
CA TYR A 79 8.54 -3.74 -26.94
C TYR A 79 9.23 -3.73 -28.31
N LYS A 80 9.07 -4.81 -29.08
CA LYS A 80 9.51 -4.89 -30.47
C LYS A 80 8.28 -4.88 -31.38
N PRO A 81 8.05 -3.82 -32.15
CA PRO A 81 6.93 -3.77 -33.09
C PRO A 81 7.01 -4.89 -34.15
N PRO A 82 5.88 -5.42 -34.62
CA PRO A 82 5.86 -6.37 -35.74
C PRO A 82 6.52 -5.76 -36.98
N ALA A 83 7.29 -6.59 -37.70
CA ALA A 83 7.95 -6.23 -38.96
C ALA A 83 9.03 -5.12 -38.87
N ILE A 84 9.54 -4.80 -37.68
CA ILE A 84 10.62 -3.82 -37.49
C ILE A 84 11.72 -4.39 -36.58
N ASP A 85 12.99 -4.15 -36.93
CA ASP A 85 14.16 -4.69 -36.23
C ASP A 85 14.80 -3.72 -35.22
N TYR A 86 13.98 -2.99 -34.46
CA TYR A 86 14.45 -2.24 -33.29
C TYR A 86 13.53 -2.46 -32.09
N VAL A 87 14.11 -2.35 -30.89
CA VAL A 87 13.41 -2.51 -29.62
C VAL A 87 13.17 -1.15 -29.01
N ILE A 88 11.94 -0.89 -28.59
CA ILE A 88 11.56 0.30 -27.83
C ILE A 88 11.66 -0.05 -26.35
N HIS A 89 12.58 0.59 -25.64
CA HIS A 89 12.70 0.47 -24.19
C HIS A 89 11.72 1.41 -23.49
N ASN A 90 11.35 1.08 -22.25
CA ASN A 90 10.44 1.86 -21.41
C ASN A 90 9.06 2.12 -22.04
N TYR A 91 8.53 1.13 -22.77
CA TYR A 91 7.25 1.24 -23.45
C TYR A 91 6.10 1.13 -22.43
N GLN A 92 5.36 2.24 -22.27
CA GLN A 92 4.17 2.33 -21.42
C GLN A 92 2.98 1.67 -22.14
N MET A 93 2.61 0.48 -21.69
CA MET A 93 1.73 -0.39 -22.45
C MET A 93 0.32 0.18 -22.60
N ILE A 94 -0.29 0.70 -21.53
CA ILE A 94 -1.67 1.18 -21.61
C ILE A 94 -1.75 2.46 -22.45
N VAL A 95 -0.88 3.43 -22.16
CA VAL A 95 -0.89 4.74 -22.83
C VAL A 95 -0.62 4.61 -24.33
N ASN A 96 0.25 3.69 -24.73
CA ASN A 96 0.65 3.54 -26.13
C ASN A 96 -0.21 2.55 -26.92
N LEU A 97 -0.70 1.47 -26.31
CA LEU A 97 -1.51 0.47 -27.01
C LEU A 97 -2.97 0.91 -27.16
N LEU A 98 -3.50 1.74 -26.26
CA LEU A 98 -4.90 2.18 -26.34
C LEU A 98 -5.22 2.98 -27.62
N PRO A 99 -4.39 3.95 -28.06
CA PRO A 99 -4.56 4.61 -29.36
C PRO A 99 -4.44 3.65 -30.55
N GLU A 100 -3.51 2.68 -30.50
CA GLU A 100 -3.36 1.67 -31.56
C GLU A 100 -4.61 0.79 -31.68
N LEU A 101 -5.20 0.38 -30.56
CA LEU A 101 -6.44 -0.36 -30.52
C LEU A 101 -7.59 0.44 -31.14
N ARG A 102 -7.72 1.74 -30.84
CA ARG A 102 -8.69 2.62 -31.50
C ARG A 102 -8.46 2.68 -33.00
N ARG A 103 -7.23 2.98 -33.43
CA ARG A 103 -6.87 3.11 -34.85
C ARG A 103 -7.29 1.90 -35.65
N LYS A 104 -7.01 0.70 -35.13
CA LYS A 104 -7.41 -0.57 -35.74
C LYS A 104 -8.94 -0.75 -35.83
N LYS A 105 -9.70 -0.31 -34.82
CA LYS A 105 -11.17 -0.36 -34.84
C LYS A 105 -11.81 0.66 -35.79
N THR A 106 -11.24 1.86 -35.94
CA THR A 106 -11.84 2.92 -36.77
C THR A 106 -11.42 2.88 -38.24
N GLU A 107 -10.17 2.54 -38.55
CA GLU A 107 -9.61 2.75 -39.90
C GLU A 107 -9.61 1.50 -40.78
N ASN A 108 -9.71 0.29 -40.20
CA ASN A 108 -9.50 -0.95 -40.95
C ASN A 108 -10.64 -1.95 -40.78
N ARG A 109 -11.69 -1.85 -41.61
CA ARG A 109 -12.73 -2.89 -41.72
C ARG A 109 -12.18 -4.26 -42.14
N LEU A 110 -11.06 -4.30 -42.87
CA LEU A 110 -10.39 -5.54 -43.32
C LEU A 110 -9.49 -6.19 -42.26
N PHE A 111 -9.08 -5.45 -41.21
CA PHE A 111 -8.25 -5.98 -40.11
C PHE A 111 -9.03 -6.05 -38.78
N ARG A 112 -10.36 -5.99 -38.83
CA ARG A 112 -11.24 -6.18 -37.66
C ARG A 112 -11.03 -7.57 -37.02
N ASP A 113 -10.49 -8.52 -37.79
CA ASP A 113 -10.13 -9.89 -37.38
C ASP A 113 -8.62 -10.15 -37.19
N GLY A 114 -7.79 -9.11 -37.09
CA GLY A 114 -6.33 -9.30 -37.02
C GLY A 114 -5.83 -9.89 -35.70
N GLU A 115 -4.99 -10.93 -35.77
CA GLU A 115 -4.23 -11.50 -34.63
C GLU A 115 -3.55 -10.40 -33.78
N ILE A 116 -3.04 -9.35 -34.42
CA ILE A 116 -2.37 -8.22 -33.77
C ILE A 116 -3.31 -7.42 -32.86
N HIS A 117 -4.60 -7.26 -33.21
CA HIS A 117 -5.56 -6.58 -32.33
C HIS A 117 -5.76 -7.37 -31.04
N ARG A 118 -5.92 -8.69 -31.17
CA ARG A 118 -6.03 -9.60 -30.02
C ARG A 118 -4.75 -9.61 -29.20
N GLU A 119 -3.59 -9.58 -29.84
CA GLU A 119 -2.29 -9.52 -29.17
C GLU A 119 -2.18 -8.27 -28.30
N TYR A 120 -2.46 -7.08 -28.85
CA TYR A 120 -2.38 -5.82 -28.09
C TYR A 120 -3.40 -5.77 -26.95
N ALA A 121 -4.63 -6.24 -27.19
CA ALA A 121 -5.64 -6.32 -26.15
C ALA A 121 -5.23 -7.30 -25.04
N THR A 122 -4.67 -8.46 -25.41
CA THR A 122 -4.18 -9.47 -24.47
C THR A 122 -3.02 -8.94 -23.64
N MET A 123 -2.06 -8.23 -24.24
CA MET A 123 -0.98 -7.59 -23.49
C MET A 123 -1.53 -6.67 -22.40
N CYS A 124 -2.42 -5.73 -22.75
CA CYS A 124 -3.05 -4.84 -21.76
C CYS A 124 -3.78 -5.62 -20.66
N LEU A 125 -4.60 -6.61 -21.03
CA LEU A 125 -5.36 -7.43 -20.07
C LEU A 125 -4.45 -8.21 -19.13
N ASP A 126 -3.42 -8.86 -19.65
CA ASP A 126 -2.47 -9.64 -18.88
C ASP A 126 -1.83 -8.81 -17.75
N ILE A 127 -1.47 -7.57 -18.04
CA ILE A 127 -0.83 -6.68 -17.06
C ILE A 127 -1.84 -6.17 -16.04
N LEU A 128 -3.05 -5.84 -16.46
CA LEU A 128 -4.14 -5.47 -15.55
C LEU A 128 -4.47 -6.62 -14.59
N VAL A 129 -4.59 -7.85 -15.10
CA VAL A 129 -4.84 -9.06 -14.29
C VAL A 129 -3.69 -9.35 -13.33
N ARG A 130 -2.43 -9.27 -13.80
CA ARG A 130 -1.25 -9.43 -12.94
C ARG A 130 -1.26 -8.40 -11.81
N TYR A 131 -1.58 -7.14 -12.12
CA TYR A 131 -1.64 -6.09 -11.11
C TYR A 131 -2.81 -6.27 -10.13
N LEU A 132 -3.99 -6.68 -10.60
CA LEU A 132 -5.11 -7.04 -9.74
C LEU A 132 -4.69 -8.12 -8.72
N GLY A 133 -3.96 -9.14 -9.17
CA GLY A 133 -3.40 -10.15 -8.27
C GLY A 133 -2.38 -9.60 -7.26
N VAL A 134 -1.59 -8.59 -7.62
CA VAL A 134 -0.67 -7.90 -6.69
C VAL A 134 -1.44 -7.12 -5.64
N ILE A 135 -2.41 -6.30 -6.05
CA ILE A 135 -3.14 -5.43 -5.13
C ILE A 135 -4.11 -6.21 -4.24
N ASP A 136 -4.68 -7.32 -4.72
CA ASP A 136 -5.51 -8.21 -3.89
C ASP A 136 -4.69 -8.86 -2.77
N ARG A 137 -3.41 -9.22 -3.02
CA ARG A 137 -2.50 -9.69 -1.96
C ARG A 137 -2.25 -8.60 -0.91
N TRP A 138 -1.92 -7.39 -1.35
CA TRP A 138 -1.72 -6.27 -0.42
C TRP A 138 -2.99 -5.93 0.37
N LEU A 139 -4.16 -6.01 -0.26
CA LEU A 139 -5.44 -5.77 0.41
C LEU A 139 -5.73 -6.84 1.46
N GLN A 140 -5.39 -8.10 1.17
CA GLN A 140 -5.52 -9.20 2.12
C GLN A 140 -4.57 -9.04 3.31
N GLU A 141 -3.29 -8.71 3.06
CA GLU A 141 -2.33 -8.37 4.12
C GLU A 141 -2.85 -7.24 5.01
N ALA A 142 -3.29 -6.12 4.41
CA ALA A 142 -3.83 -4.98 5.16
C ALA A 142 -5.11 -5.34 5.94
N ARG A 143 -5.93 -6.27 5.43
CA ARG A 143 -7.12 -6.77 6.12
C ARG A 143 -6.75 -7.61 7.35
N ASP A 144 -5.68 -8.38 7.27
CA ASP A 144 -5.19 -9.19 8.38
C ASP A 144 -4.55 -8.31 9.45
N GLU A 145 -3.82 -7.26 9.05
CA GLU A 145 -3.32 -6.22 9.96
C GLU A 145 -4.47 -5.49 10.70
N LEU A 146 -5.59 -5.24 10.01
CA LEU A 146 -6.78 -4.61 10.56
C LEU A 146 -7.48 -5.41 11.66
N ARG A 147 -7.13 -6.69 11.86
CA ARG A 147 -7.70 -7.56 12.90
C ARG A 147 -6.75 -7.79 14.07
N ASN A 148 -5.51 -7.33 13.96
CA ASN A 148 -4.46 -7.62 14.94
C ASN A 148 -4.18 -6.42 15.86
N PRO A 149 -4.63 -6.44 17.13
CA PRO A 149 -4.44 -5.34 18.06
C PRO A 149 -2.96 -5.08 18.43
N PHE A 150 -2.09 -6.09 18.34
CA PHE A 150 -0.65 -5.90 18.56
C PHE A 150 -0.01 -5.10 17.43
N ILE A 151 -0.50 -5.27 16.19
CA ILE A 151 -0.07 -4.43 15.07
C ILE A 151 -0.53 -3.00 15.28
N TRP A 152 -1.74 -2.77 15.78
CA TRP A 152 -2.21 -1.42 16.10
C TRP A 152 -1.34 -0.78 17.17
N LEU A 153 -1.02 -1.49 18.25
CA LEU A 153 -0.12 -0.98 19.28
C LEU A 153 1.25 -0.58 18.69
N GLY A 154 1.86 -1.46 17.89
CA GLY A 154 3.15 -1.19 17.23
C GLY A 154 3.09 0.01 16.28
N GLN A 155 2.04 0.12 15.46
CA GLN A 155 1.81 1.26 14.56
C GLN A 155 1.55 2.56 15.32
N GLY A 156 0.86 2.49 16.47
CA GLY A 156 0.62 3.62 17.36
C GLY A 156 1.93 4.16 17.94
N VAL A 157 2.74 3.28 18.54
CA VAL A 157 4.06 3.63 19.08
C VAL A 157 4.97 4.18 17.98
N GLN A 158 5.04 3.51 16.83
CA GLN A 158 5.84 3.97 15.69
C GLN A 158 5.41 5.38 15.24
N SER A 159 4.10 5.66 15.23
CA SER A 159 3.58 6.98 14.83
C SER A 159 4.02 8.09 15.80
N ILE A 160 4.08 7.80 17.10
CA ILE A 160 4.56 8.73 18.12
C ILE A 160 6.08 8.93 17.97
N LEU A 161 6.85 7.86 17.80
CA LEU A 161 8.31 7.93 17.62
C LEU A 161 8.70 8.71 16.36
N LEU A 162 7.92 8.56 15.28
CA LEU A 162 8.18 9.23 14.00
C LEU A 162 7.55 10.63 13.90
N LEU A 163 6.86 11.11 14.93
CA LEU A 163 6.21 12.43 14.92
C LEU A 163 7.17 13.56 14.54
N PRO A 164 8.43 13.63 15.05
CA PRO A 164 9.39 14.64 14.60
C PRO A 164 9.68 14.56 13.09
N ALA A 165 9.81 13.36 12.53
CA ALA A 165 10.03 13.18 11.10
C ALA A 165 8.81 13.60 10.26
N TYR A 166 7.60 13.35 10.75
CA TYR A 166 6.37 13.85 10.13
C TYR A 166 6.31 15.37 10.12
N VAL A 167 6.70 16.02 11.23
CA VAL A 167 6.77 17.48 11.32
C VAL A 167 7.79 18.06 10.34
N LEU A 168 9.00 17.47 10.27
CA LEU A 168 10.01 17.89 9.29
C LEU A 168 9.52 17.72 7.85
N HIS A 169 8.80 16.64 7.55
CA HIS A 169 8.20 16.45 6.24
C HIS A 169 7.14 17.51 5.93
N TRP A 170 6.30 17.84 6.91
CA TRP A 170 5.27 18.87 6.75
C TRP A 170 5.86 20.26 6.48
N PHE A 171 6.98 20.59 7.13
CA PHE A 171 7.72 21.82 6.83
C PHE A 171 8.48 21.78 5.49
N GLY A 172 8.39 20.70 4.72
CA GLY A 172 9.10 20.53 3.46
C GLY A 172 10.60 20.31 3.62
N LEU A 173 11.10 20.14 4.86
CA LEU A 173 12.50 19.90 5.16
C LEU A 173 12.92 18.44 4.88
N LEU A 174 11.94 17.55 4.80
CA LEU A 174 12.16 16.13 4.57
C LEU A 174 11.28 15.64 3.41
N GLY A 175 11.89 15.03 2.40
CA GLY A 175 11.16 14.53 1.22
C GLY A 175 10.30 13.30 1.53
N ALA A 176 9.22 13.11 0.75
CA ALA A 176 8.31 11.97 0.93
C ALA A 176 9.03 10.61 0.83
N SER A 177 10.04 10.49 -0.04
CA SER A 177 10.87 9.29 -0.17
C SER A 177 11.67 9.00 1.10
N ALA A 178 12.27 10.02 1.72
CA ALA A 178 13.02 9.86 2.95
C ALA A 178 12.12 9.41 4.11
N LEU A 179 10.92 10.01 4.23
CA LEU A 179 9.93 9.63 5.23
C LEU A 179 9.45 8.19 5.01
N GLY A 180 9.23 7.82 3.75
CA GLY A 180 8.84 6.47 3.34
C GLY A 180 9.90 5.43 3.74
N THR A 181 11.16 5.71 3.45
CA THR A 181 12.30 4.85 3.85
C THR A 181 12.35 4.66 5.36
N LEU A 182 12.20 5.74 6.13
CA LEU A 182 12.23 5.69 7.59
C LEU A 182 11.06 4.87 8.15
N THR A 183 9.85 5.10 7.64
CA THR A 183 8.63 4.40 8.07
C THR A 183 8.68 2.90 7.78
N ARG A 184 9.31 2.51 6.67
CA ARG A 184 9.42 1.10 6.26
C ARG A 184 10.65 0.40 6.81
N ASN A 185 11.57 1.12 7.45
CA ASN A 185 12.83 0.59 7.93
C ASN A 185 12.61 -0.46 9.04
N ILE A 186 13.25 -1.62 8.90
CA ILE A 186 13.14 -2.71 9.86
C ILE A 186 13.70 -2.34 11.24
N LEU A 187 14.76 -1.54 11.31
CA LEU A 187 15.33 -1.08 12.59
C LEU A 187 14.33 -0.19 13.33
N VAL A 188 13.67 0.73 12.63
CA VAL A 188 12.63 1.59 13.21
C VAL A 188 11.46 0.75 13.71
N LYS A 189 11.04 -0.26 12.94
CA LYS A 189 9.99 -1.20 13.37
C LYS A 189 10.40 -1.99 14.61
N SER A 190 11.62 -2.50 14.66
CA SER A 190 12.14 -3.25 15.81
C SER A 190 12.22 -2.39 17.06
N ILE A 191 12.73 -1.15 16.95
CA ILE A 191 12.74 -0.20 18.08
C ILE A 191 11.32 0.09 18.55
N SER A 192 10.40 0.34 17.62
CA SER A 192 8.99 0.59 17.95
C SER A 192 8.36 -0.60 18.67
N PHE A 193 8.70 -1.82 18.27
CA PHE A 193 8.24 -3.04 18.92
C PHE A 193 8.80 -3.18 20.34
N ILE A 194 10.10 -2.96 20.54
CA ILE A 194 10.73 -3.00 21.88
C ILE A 194 10.08 -1.98 22.81
N VAL A 195 9.89 -0.74 22.33
CA VAL A 195 9.23 0.33 23.09
C VAL A 195 7.78 -0.05 23.41
N ALA A 196 7.06 -0.66 22.47
CA ALA A 196 5.70 -1.14 22.70
C ALA A 196 5.64 -2.23 23.79
N VAL A 197 6.55 -3.21 23.76
CA VAL A 197 6.61 -4.30 24.76
C VAL A 197 6.94 -3.74 26.15
N VAL A 198 7.99 -2.91 26.25
CA VAL A 198 8.38 -2.28 27.53
C VAL A 198 7.28 -1.39 28.07
N GLY A 199 6.64 -0.58 27.21
CA GLY A 199 5.52 0.27 27.58
C GLY A 199 4.31 -0.53 28.07
N LEU A 200 4.00 -1.64 27.40
CA LEU A 200 2.93 -2.55 27.81
C LEU A 200 3.21 -3.18 29.18
N LEU A 201 4.40 -3.74 29.38
CA LEU A 201 4.79 -4.33 30.67
C LEU A 201 4.75 -3.30 31.81
N SER A 202 5.29 -2.11 31.56
CA SER A 202 5.24 -0.99 32.54
C SER A 202 3.80 -0.60 32.89
N SER A 203 2.91 -0.54 31.89
CA SER A 203 1.50 -0.25 32.12
C SER A 203 0.78 -1.35 32.91
N LEU A 204 1.09 -2.63 32.64
CA LEU A 204 0.52 -3.77 33.36
C LEU A 204 0.94 -3.76 34.82
N VAL A 205 2.22 -3.51 35.10
CA VAL A 205 2.70 -3.43 36.48
C VAL A 205 2.01 -2.29 37.22
N THR A 206 1.88 -1.12 36.59
CA THR A 206 1.19 0.04 37.16
C THR A 206 -0.28 -0.28 37.46
N LEU A 207 -0.94 -1.05 36.59
CA LEU A 207 -2.35 -1.39 36.70
C LEU A 207 -2.63 -2.47 37.77
N LEU A 208 -1.80 -3.52 37.82
CA LEU A 208 -2.04 -4.70 38.65
C LEU A 208 -1.50 -4.55 40.07
N VAL A 209 -0.27 -4.07 40.22
CA VAL A 209 0.50 -4.19 41.47
C VAL A 209 0.93 -2.82 42.01
N GLY A 210 1.19 -1.87 41.12
CA GLY A 210 1.85 -0.61 41.48
C GLY A 210 3.36 -0.77 41.59
N TRP A 211 4.08 0.32 41.33
CA TRP A 211 5.54 0.23 41.17
C TRP A 211 6.29 0.01 42.48
N GLU A 212 5.74 0.53 43.58
CA GLU A 212 6.29 0.38 44.93
C GLU A 212 6.33 -1.09 45.38
N GLU A 213 5.21 -1.80 45.19
CA GLU A 213 5.10 -3.20 45.60
C GLU A 213 5.92 -4.12 44.71
N THR A 214 6.04 -3.80 43.41
CA THR A 214 6.88 -4.56 42.48
C THR A 214 8.38 -4.36 42.75
N ALA A 215 8.81 -3.14 43.09
CA ALA A 215 10.20 -2.86 43.46
C ALA A 215 10.61 -3.61 44.74
N ARG A 216 9.67 -3.82 45.68
CA ARG A 216 9.90 -4.64 46.89
C ARG A 216 10.12 -6.11 46.58
N ILE A 217 9.42 -6.65 45.57
CA ILE A 217 9.53 -8.08 45.18
C ILE A 217 10.78 -8.32 44.32
N ILE A 218 11.04 -7.46 43.34
CA ILE A 218 12.13 -7.65 42.37
C ILE A 218 13.48 -7.19 42.93
N GLY A 219 13.51 -6.16 43.78
CA GLY A 219 14.74 -5.60 44.32
C GLY A 219 15.65 -6.59 45.07
N PRO A 220 15.12 -7.56 45.83
CA PRO A 220 15.88 -8.67 46.40
C PRO A 220 16.32 -9.70 45.34
N LEU A 221 15.41 -10.18 44.50
CA LEU A 221 15.68 -11.18 43.45
C LEU A 221 16.76 -10.74 42.45
N TRP A 222 16.78 -9.45 42.10
CA TRP A 222 17.76 -8.89 41.18
C TRP A 222 19.14 -8.75 41.82
N ARG A 223 19.19 -8.48 43.13
CA ARG A 223 20.44 -8.49 43.91
C ARG A 223 21.03 -9.90 44.00
N ASP A 224 20.18 -10.91 44.19
CA ASP A 224 20.64 -12.31 44.27
C ASP A 224 21.10 -12.87 42.91
N ALA A 225 20.57 -12.35 41.79
CA ALA A 225 20.89 -12.84 40.45
C ALA A 225 22.07 -12.12 39.76
N PHE A 226 22.31 -10.84 40.07
CA PHE A 226 23.26 -9.98 39.35
C PHE A 226 24.08 -9.03 40.24
N GLY A 227 23.95 -9.11 41.57
CA GLY A 227 24.86 -8.39 42.47
C GLY A 227 26.26 -9.01 42.51
N PRO A 228 27.29 -8.30 43.02
CA PRO A 228 28.53 -8.97 43.44
C PRO A 228 28.23 -10.03 44.52
#